data_AF-A0A357IDA5-F1
#
_entry.id   AF-A0A357IDA5-F1
#
_cell.length_a   1.000
_cell.length_b   1.000
_cell.length_c   1.000
_cell.angle_alpha   90.00
_cell.angle_beta   90.00
_cell.angle_gamma   90.00
#
_symmetry.space_group_name_H-M   'P 1'
#
loop_
_entity.id
_entity.type
_entity.pdbx_description
1 polymer ?
#
loop_
_entity_poly.entity_id
_entity_poly.type
_entity_poly.pdbx_seq_one_letter_code
_entity_poly.pdbx_strand_id
1 'polypeptide(L)'
;MSPLVRANEMFQQSVRVAPHGILVIDEAGKIRLVNRYIQQCFGYTDDELVGESVEKLLPERHRNHHTSLRNAYYKAPTVRMMGPGRGQT
;
A
#
# COMPACT_ATOMS: atom_id res chain seq x y z
N MET A 1 4.90 25.56 -14.50
CA MET A 1 4.24 24.56 -13.64
C MET A 1 4.20 25.07 -12.21
N SER A 2 3.14 24.77 -11.46
CA SER A 2 3.07 25.15 -10.04
C SER A 2 4.00 24.26 -9.18
N PRO A 3 4.46 24.74 -8.01
CA PRO A 3 5.26 23.93 -7.08
C PRO A 3 4.60 22.61 -6.70
N LEU A 4 3.27 22.60 -6.57
CA LEU A 4 2.49 21.41 -6.21
C LEU A 4 2.56 20.32 -7.29
N VAL A 5 2.44 20.71 -8.57
CA VAL A 5 2.54 19.77 -9.70
C VAL A 5 3.92 19.11 -9.71
N ARG A 6 4.97 19.90 -9.52
CA ARG A 6 6.35 19.39 -9.47
C ARG A 6 6.57 18.42 -8.31
N ALA A 7 6.05 18.73 -7.12
CA ALA A 7 6.15 17.85 -5.96
C ALA A 7 5.46 16.51 -6.20
N ASN A 8 4.26 16.53 -6.80
CA ASN A 8 3.54 15.31 -7.16
C ASN A 8 4.29 14.46 -8.20
N GLU A 9 4.85 15.08 -9.24
CA GLU A 9 5.64 14.35 -10.24
C GLU A 9 6.88 13.71 -9.64
N MET A 10 7.63 14.44 -8.81
CA MET A 10 8.81 13.92 -8.11
C MET A 10 8.45 12.76 -7.17
N PHE A 11 7.34 12.88 -6.43
CA PHE A 11 6.84 11.80 -5.58
C PHE A 11 6.51 10.55 -6.40
N GLN A 12 5.72 10.69 -7.46
CA GLN A 12 5.34 9.56 -8.30
C GLN A 12 6.55 8.90 -8.98
N GLN A 13 7.51 9.69 -9.47
CA GLN A 13 8.74 9.15 -10.03
C GLN A 13 9.54 8.38 -8.98
N SER A 14 9.70 8.93 -7.77
CA SER A 14 10.43 8.28 -6.69
C SER A 14 9.81 6.93 -6.33
N VAL A 15 8.48 6.86 -6.25
CA VAL A 15 7.76 5.58 -6.00
C VAL A 15 7.98 4.60 -7.14
N ARG A 16 7.85 5.05 -8.40
CA ARG A 16 8.00 4.19 -9.59
C ARG A 16 9.38 3.55 -9.69
N VAL A 17 10.45 4.27 -9.35
CA VAL A 17 11.84 3.80 -9.51
C VAL A 17 12.42 3.15 -8.25
N ALA A 18 11.68 3.12 -7.14
CA ALA A 18 12.17 2.55 -5.89
C ALA A 18 12.56 1.07 -6.07
N PRO A 19 13.68 0.61 -5.48
CA PRO A 19 14.19 -0.77 -5.64
C PRO A 19 13.47 -1.79 -4.74
N HIS A 20 12.34 -1.43 -4.15
CA HIS A 20 11.53 -2.26 -3.26
C HIS A 20 10.04 -2.00 -3.51
N GLY A 21 9.17 -2.92 -3.08
CA GLY A 21 7.73 -2.78 -3.23
C GLY A 21 7.19 -1.57 -2.45
N ILE A 22 6.54 -0.65 -3.15
CA ILE A 22 5.83 0.48 -2.55
C ILE A 22 4.40 0.48 -3.06
N LEU A 23 3.44 0.55 -2.12
CA LEU A 23 2.05 0.81 -2.39
C LEU A 23 1.57 1.97 -1.51
N VAL A 24 0.66 2.78 -2.03
CA VAL A 24 0.01 3.87 -1.30
C VAL A 24 -1.48 3.58 -1.27
N ILE A 25 -2.10 3.71 -0.10
CA ILE A 25 -3.54 3.57 0.09
C ILE A 25 -4.12 4.86 0.64
N ASP A 26 -5.41 5.09 0.38
CA ASP A 26 -6.18 6.11 1.06
C ASP A 26 -6.72 5.64 2.43
N GLU A 27 -7.51 6.50 3.06
CA GLU A 27 -8.14 6.29 4.36
C GLU A 27 -9.09 5.09 4.38
N ALA A 28 -9.76 4.82 3.25
CA ALA A 28 -10.64 3.67 3.09
C ALA A 28 -9.86 2.38 2.80
N GLY A 29 -8.53 2.48 2.65
CA GLY A 29 -7.63 1.41 2.30
C GLY A 29 -7.67 1.03 0.82
N LYS A 30 -8.17 1.92 -0.04
CA LYS A 30 -8.09 1.74 -1.49
C LYS A 30 -6.71 2.10 -1.97
N ILE A 31 -6.15 1.24 -2.81
CA ILE A 31 -4.85 1.45 -3.44
C ILE A 31 -4.95 2.65 -4.39
N ARG A 32 -4.02 3.59 -4.27
CA ARG A 32 -3.91 4.80 -5.08
C ARG A 32 -2.69 4.83 -5.97
N LEU A 33 -1.64 4.09 -5.59
CA LEU A 33 -0.41 4.00 -6.35
C LEU A 33 0.29 2.68 -6.01
N VAL A 34 0.82 2.01 -7.02
CA VAL A 34 1.74 0.89 -6.86
C VAL A 34 2.95 1.11 -7.75
N ASN A 35 4.07 0.49 -7.40
CA ASN A 35 5.22 0.41 -8.28
C ASN A 35 5.34 -0.97 -8.94
N ARG A 36 6.25 -1.06 -9.92
CA ARG A 36 6.49 -2.29 -10.68
C ARG A 36 6.84 -3.50 -9.81
N TYR A 37 7.51 -3.29 -8.68
CA TYR A 37 7.84 -4.36 -7.75
C TYR A 37 6.58 -4.98 -7.12
N ILE A 38 5.60 -4.18 -6.72
CA ILE A 38 4.32 -4.71 -6.19
C ILE A 38 3.60 -5.54 -7.25
N GLN A 39 3.56 -5.05 -8.49
CA GLN A 39 2.94 -5.78 -9.61
C GLN A 39 3.61 -7.16 -9.81
N GLN A 40 4.94 -7.20 -9.80
CA GLN A 40 5.71 -8.45 -9.94
C GLN A 40 5.55 -9.38 -8.75
N CYS A 41 5.51 -8.85 -7.52
CA CYS A 41 5.35 -9.66 -6.31
C CYS A 41 3.98 -10.34 -6.22
N PHE A 42 2.92 -9.66 -6.65
CA PHE A 42 1.55 -10.16 -6.50
C PHE A 42 0.91 -10.63 -7.81
N GLY A 43 1.53 -10.39 -8.96
CA GLY A 43 1.04 -10.83 -10.27
C GLY A 43 -0.13 -10.02 -10.82
N TYR A 44 -0.34 -8.80 -10.34
CA TYR A 44 -1.41 -7.90 -10.79
C TYR A 44 -0.85 -6.69 -11.54
N THR A 45 -1.62 -6.18 -12.48
CA THR A 45 -1.36 -4.90 -13.17
C THR A 45 -1.78 -3.69 -12.33
N ASP A 46 -1.40 -2.48 -12.75
CA ASP A 46 -1.84 -1.24 -12.10
C ASP A 46 -3.37 -1.10 -12.13
N ASP A 47 -3.97 -1.35 -13.31
CA ASP A 47 -5.41 -1.24 -13.54
C ASP A 47 -6.23 -2.23 -12.68
N GLU A 48 -5.65 -3.36 -12.31
CA GLU A 48 -6.30 -4.35 -11.44
C GLU A 48 -6.15 -4.05 -9.94
N LEU A 49 -5.24 -3.13 -9.57
CA LEU A 49 -4.94 -2.80 -8.18
C LEU A 49 -5.47 -1.41 -7.81
N VAL A 50 -5.31 -0.40 -8.67
CA VAL A 50 -5.71 0.96 -8.35
C VAL A 50 -7.23 1.03 -8.18
N GLY A 51 -7.67 1.56 -7.04
CA GLY A 51 -9.08 1.62 -6.64
C GLY A 51 -9.57 0.41 -5.84
N GLU A 52 -8.86 -0.71 -5.89
CA GLU A 52 -9.16 -1.90 -5.10
C GLU A 52 -8.69 -1.76 -3.65
N SER A 53 -9.28 -2.55 -2.76
CA SER A 53 -8.85 -2.62 -1.35
C SER A 53 -7.50 -3.35 -1.24
N VAL A 54 -6.62 -2.85 -0.37
CA VAL A 54 -5.29 -3.45 -0.13
C VAL A 54 -5.38 -4.90 0.37
N GLU A 55 -6.49 -5.28 1.00
CA GLU A 55 -6.76 -6.65 1.44
C GLU A 55 -6.89 -7.65 0.29
N LYS A 56 -7.09 -7.20 -0.96
CA LYS A 56 -7.01 -8.05 -2.16
C LYS A 56 -5.68 -8.81 -2.24
N LEU A 57 -4.59 -8.19 -1.77
CA LEU A 57 -3.23 -8.74 -1.75
C LEU A 57 -2.99 -9.78 -0.63
N LEU A 58 -3.97 -9.97 0.26
CA LEU A 58 -3.86 -10.89 1.39
C LEU A 58 -4.67 -12.17 1.14
N PRO A 59 -4.23 -13.31 1.71
CA PRO A 59 -5.06 -14.50 1.77
C PRO A 59 -6.41 -14.20 2.42
N GLU A 60 -7.48 -14.80 1.90
CA GLU A 60 -8.87 -14.48 2.26
C GLU A 60 -9.11 -14.47 3.78
N ARG A 61 -8.59 -15.49 4.49
CA ARG A 61 -8.69 -15.63 5.95
C ARG A 61 -8.14 -14.45 6.75
N HIS A 62 -7.23 -13.65 6.18
CA HIS A 62 -6.60 -12.52 6.87
C HIS A 62 -7.24 -11.18 6.53
N ARG A 63 -8.11 -11.10 5.51
CA ARG A 63 -8.65 -9.83 5.01
C ARG A 63 -9.44 -9.06 6.07
N ASN A 64 -10.41 -9.71 6.71
CA ASN A 64 -11.26 -9.08 7.72
C ASN A 64 -10.44 -8.57 8.92
N HIS A 65 -9.52 -9.41 9.42
CA HIS A 65 -8.64 -9.04 10.53
C HIS A 65 -7.73 -7.85 10.14
N HIS A 66 -7.18 -7.86 8.94
CA HIS A 66 -6.34 -6.78 8.44
C HIS A 66 -7.12 -5.47 8.31
N THR A 67 -8.36 -5.49 7.81
CA THR A 67 -9.22 -4.30 7.75
C THR A 67 -9.36 -3.65 9.14
N SER A 68 -9.60 -4.46 10.18
CA SER A 68 -9.66 -3.96 11.56
C SER A 68 -8.35 -3.34 12.04
N LEU A 69 -7.22 -4.01 11.78
CA LEU A 69 -5.88 -3.50 12.16
C LEU A 69 -5.54 -2.20 11.44
N ARG A 70 -5.83 -2.11 10.14
CA ARG A 70 -5.61 -0.92 9.32
C ARG A 70 -6.45 0.24 9.84
N ASN A 71 -7.74 0.03 10.09
CA ASN A 71 -8.63 1.05 10.61
C ASN A 71 -8.19 1.54 12.01
N ALA A 72 -7.70 0.63 12.86
CA ALA A 72 -7.14 1.01 14.16
C ALA A 72 -5.84 1.84 14.01
N TYR A 73 -4.94 1.43 13.11
CA TYR A 73 -3.70 2.16 12.82
C TYR A 73 -3.98 3.56 12.28
N TYR A 74 -4.96 3.72 11.39
CA TYR A 74 -5.32 5.02 10.83
C TYR A 74 -5.81 6.00 11.91
N LYS A 75 -6.54 5.51 12.92
CA LYS A 75 -7.01 6.31 14.06
C LYS A 75 -5.90 6.70 15.03
N ALA A 76 -4.86 5.87 15.16
CA ALA A 76 -3.75 6.09 16.08
C ALA A 76 -2.43 5.56 15.47
N PRO A 77 -1.77 6.36 14.62
CA PRO A 77 -0.54 5.94 13.95
C PRO A 77 0.57 5.75 14.98
N THR A 78 1.18 4.57 14.99
CA THR A 78 2.31 4.26 15.87
C THR A 78 3.44 3.68 15.05
N VAL A 79 4.68 4.08 15.33
CA VAL A 79 5.84 3.45 14.70
C VAL A 79 5.86 1.98 15.12
N ARG A 80 5.73 1.08 14.14
CA ARG A 80 5.77 -0.37 14.35
C ARG A 80 6.69 -0.99 13.31
N MET A 81 7.56 -1.89 13.75
CA MET A 81 8.36 -2.68 12.81
C MET A 81 7.42 -3.59 11.99
N MET A 82 7.63 -3.60 10.67
CA MET A 82 7.00 -4.58 9.79
C MET A 82 7.77 -5.91 9.88
N GLY A 83 7.45 -6.71 10.90
CA GLY A 83 7.99 -8.06 11.16
C GLY A 83 9.17 -8.13 12.15
N PRO A 84 9.51 -9.32 12.71
CA PRO A 84 8.67 -10.49 12.97
C PRO A 84 8.05 -10.37 14.38
N GLY A 85 6.72 -10.33 14.50
CA GLY A 85 6.11 -10.25 15.83
C GLY A 85 4.61 -10.50 15.95
N ARG A 86 3.89 -10.78 14.84
CA ARG A 86 2.43 -10.99 14.88
C ARG A 86 1.91 -12.05 13.89
N GLY A 87 2.78 -12.90 13.36
CA GLY A 87 2.43 -13.91 12.34
C GLY A 87 2.89 -15.34 12.63
N GLN A 88 3.34 -15.62 13.86
CA GLN A 88 3.71 -16.97 14.32
C GLN A 88 2.96 -17.28 15.61
N THR A 89 1.66 -17.51 15.50
CA THR A 89 0.84 -18.30 16.43
C THR A 89 -0.27 -18.95 15.62
#